data_AF-A0A0F8VQM6-F1
#
_entry.id   AF-A0A0F8VQM6-F1
#
_cell.length_a   1.000
_cell.length_b   1.000
_cell.length_c   1.000
_cell.angle_alpha   90.00
_cell.angle_beta   90.00
_cell.angle_gamma   90.00
#
_symmetry.space_group_name_H-M   'P 1'
#
loop_
_entity.id
_entity.type
_entity.pdbx_description
1 polymer ?
#
loop_
_entity_poly.entity_id
_entity_poly.type
_entity_poly.pdbx_seq_one_letter_code
_entity_poly.pdbx_strand_id
1 'polypeptide(L)'
;MSARIIDGKGFAAGIRDRVRDQVAALSRDHGVVPGLAVVLVGEDPASQVYVRSKGKQTVEAGMQSFEHKRDDSVTQDELLDLVARLIADDAVHGILVQLPLPGHIDADLVMASIDPAKDVDGFHISNVGLLATGQKAMVPCTPLGCLMLLRDLHGDLSGLEAVVLGRSNIVGKPMAQLLLRDSCTVTVAHSRTRDLPDVLRRADIVVAAVGRPEMVQGDWIKPGATVIDVGINRI
;
A
#
# COMPACT_ATOMS: atom_id res chain seq x y z
N MET A 1 -28.32 6.97 13.79
CA MET A 1 -28.06 5.91 12.79
C MET A 1 -26.66 5.37 13.03
N SER A 2 -26.46 4.06 13.03
CA SER A 2 -25.14 3.43 13.14
C SER A 2 -24.40 3.52 11.81
N ALA A 3 -23.06 3.62 11.85
CA ALA A 3 -22.24 3.65 10.64
C ALA A 3 -22.33 2.33 9.86
N ARG A 4 -22.22 2.40 8.52
CA ARG A 4 -22.04 1.22 7.66
C ARG A 4 -20.59 0.75 7.75
N ILE A 5 -20.37 -0.53 8.02
CA ILE A 5 -19.03 -1.12 8.01
C ILE A 5 -18.54 -1.26 6.57
N ILE A 6 -17.29 -0.85 6.33
CA ILE A 6 -16.56 -1.11 5.08
C ILE A 6 -15.87 -2.47 5.24
N ASP A 7 -16.41 -3.51 4.61
CA ASP A 7 -15.85 -4.86 4.71
C ASP A 7 -14.66 -5.04 3.75
N GLY A 8 -13.49 -4.61 4.21
CA GLY A 8 -12.23 -4.79 3.47
C GLY A 8 -11.85 -6.27 3.26
N LYS A 9 -12.31 -7.19 4.11
CA LYS A 9 -11.99 -8.63 3.96
C LYS A 9 -12.78 -9.23 2.80
N GLY A 10 -14.08 -8.98 2.76
CA GLY A 10 -14.95 -9.40 1.65
C GLY A 10 -14.49 -8.79 0.33
N PHE A 11 -14.20 -7.49 0.32
CA PHE A 11 -13.72 -6.79 -0.88
C PHE A 11 -12.38 -7.37 -1.40
N ALA A 12 -11.43 -7.62 -0.51
CA ALA A 12 -10.14 -8.21 -0.88
C ALA A 12 -10.27 -9.64 -1.42
N ALA A 13 -11.21 -10.44 -0.91
CA ALA A 13 -11.49 -11.78 -1.46
C ALA A 13 -11.94 -11.70 -2.92
N GLY A 14 -12.89 -10.81 -3.23
CA GLY A 14 -13.35 -10.59 -4.60
C GLY A 14 -12.26 -10.08 -5.55
N ILE A 15 -11.31 -9.27 -5.05
CA ILE A 15 -10.11 -8.90 -5.85
C ILE A 15 -9.28 -10.14 -6.17
N ARG A 16 -8.97 -10.98 -5.18
CA ARG A 16 -8.15 -12.18 -5.39
C ARG A 16 -8.80 -13.16 -6.38
N ASP A 17 -10.12 -13.30 -6.33
CA ASP A 17 -10.84 -14.13 -7.31
C ASP A 17 -10.65 -13.62 -8.74
N ARG A 18 -10.79 -12.30 -8.96
CA ARG A 18 -10.56 -11.70 -10.29
C ARG A 18 -9.11 -11.85 -10.74
N VAL A 19 -8.14 -11.66 -9.84
CA VAL A 19 -6.72 -11.84 -10.16
C VAL A 19 -6.45 -13.30 -10.53
N ARG A 20 -7.01 -14.27 -9.82
CA ARG A 20 -6.89 -15.70 -10.16
C ARG A 20 -7.40 -15.98 -11.57
N ASP A 21 -8.56 -15.44 -11.94
CA ASP A 21 -9.12 -15.65 -13.26
C ASP A 21 -8.24 -15.04 -14.36
N GLN A 22 -7.63 -13.86 -14.10
CA GLN A 22 -6.67 -13.22 -14.99
C GLN A 22 -5.37 -14.01 -15.12
N VAL A 23 -4.84 -14.55 -14.02
CA VAL A 23 -3.64 -15.40 -14.01
C VAL A 23 -3.90 -16.70 -14.78
N ALA A 24 -5.05 -17.33 -14.59
CA ALA A 24 -5.44 -18.52 -15.34
C ALA A 24 -5.55 -18.24 -16.85
N ALA A 25 -6.08 -17.08 -17.23
CA ALA A 25 -6.12 -16.66 -18.63
C ALA A 25 -4.73 -16.43 -19.20
N LEU A 26 -3.86 -15.69 -18.49
CA LEU A 26 -2.48 -15.43 -18.91
C LEU A 26 -1.69 -16.73 -19.10
N SER A 27 -1.84 -17.68 -18.17
CA SER A 27 -1.18 -18.98 -18.25
C SER A 27 -1.66 -19.79 -19.45
N ARG A 28 -2.97 -19.84 -19.69
CA ARG A 28 -3.54 -20.59 -20.82
C ARG A 28 -3.19 -19.98 -22.17
N ASP A 29 -3.28 -18.65 -22.27
CA ASP A 29 -3.22 -17.95 -23.56
C ASP A 29 -1.77 -17.58 -23.95
N HIS A 30 -0.87 -17.46 -22.97
CA HIS A 30 0.52 -17.03 -23.20
C HIS A 30 1.57 -17.94 -22.55
N GLY A 31 1.19 -18.95 -21.78
CA GLY A 31 2.14 -19.81 -21.07
C GLY A 31 2.87 -19.12 -19.91
N VAL A 32 2.41 -17.93 -19.50
CA VAL A 32 3.06 -17.11 -18.46
C VAL A 32 2.30 -17.23 -17.15
N VAL A 33 3.01 -17.57 -16.08
CA VAL A 33 2.51 -17.50 -14.70
C VAL A 33 3.23 -16.36 -13.99
N PRO A 34 2.54 -15.32 -13.52
CA PRO A 34 3.18 -14.22 -12.83
C PRO A 34 3.87 -14.69 -11.55
N GLY A 35 5.03 -14.12 -11.26
CA GLY A 35 5.82 -14.44 -10.08
C GLY A 35 6.07 -13.21 -9.20
N LEU A 36 5.90 -13.39 -7.89
CA LEU A 36 6.17 -12.37 -6.88
C LEU A 36 7.32 -12.82 -5.99
N ALA A 37 8.40 -12.04 -5.96
CA ALA A 37 9.48 -12.21 -4.99
C ALA A 37 9.25 -11.32 -3.78
N VAL A 38 9.33 -11.90 -2.59
CA VAL A 38 9.23 -11.19 -1.31
C VAL A 38 10.51 -11.38 -0.53
N VAL A 39 11.18 -10.26 -0.23
CA VAL A 39 12.41 -10.22 0.56
C VAL A 39 12.08 -9.76 1.98
N LEU A 40 12.43 -10.58 2.96
CA LEU A 40 12.32 -10.28 4.38
C LEU A 40 13.71 -10.27 4.99
N VAL A 41 14.05 -9.18 5.66
CA VAL A 41 15.27 -9.06 6.46
C VAL A 41 14.86 -8.99 7.93
N GLY A 42 15.43 -9.88 8.74
CA GLY A 42 15.20 -9.90 10.18
C GLY A 42 14.04 -10.73 10.66
N GLU A 43 13.79 -10.62 11.96
CA GLU A 43 12.82 -11.46 12.68
C GLU A 43 11.61 -10.69 13.24
N ASP A 44 11.36 -9.46 12.78
CA ASP A 44 10.20 -8.68 13.24
C ASP A 44 8.88 -9.49 13.10
N PRO A 45 8.19 -9.82 14.22
CA PRO A 45 7.03 -10.71 14.18
C PRO A 45 5.87 -10.17 13.34
N ALA A 46 5.71 -8.84 13.26
CA ALA A 46 4.67 -8.24 12.43
C ALA A 46 4.99 -8.46 10.94
N SER A 47 6.24 -8.21 10.54
CA SER A 47 6.75 -8.41 9.19
C SER A 47 6.63 -9.88 8.75
N GLN A 48 6.93 -10.84 9.62
CA GLN A 48 6.75 -12.27 9.29
C GLN A 48 5.29 -12.63 9.00
N VAL A 49 4.34 -12.12 9.78
CA VAL A 49 2.91 -12.36 9.54
C VAL A 49 2.47 -11.76 8.20
N TYR A 50 2.92 -10.54 7.88
CA TYR A 50 2.64 -9.90 6.59
C TYR A 50 3.20 -10.69 5.41
N VAL A 51 4.48 -11.07 5.46
CA VAL A 51 5.13 -11.83 4.39
C VAL A 51 4.46 -13.18 4.17
N ARG A 52 4.17 -13.92 5.25
CA ARG A 52 3.44 -15.19 5.16
C ARG A 52 2.05 -15.00 4.53
N SER A 53 1.34 -13.94 4.88
CA SER A 53 0.05 -13.63 4.28
C SER A 53 0.17 -13.32 2.78
N LYS A 54 1.19 -12.54 2.38
CA LYS A 54 1.46 -12.20 0.98
C LYS A 54 1.79 -13.44 0.15
N GLY A 55 2.67 -14.32 0.65
CA GLY A 55 3.02 -15.57 -0.01
C GLY A 55 1.79 -16.48 -0.19
N LYS A 56 0.99 -16.67 0.87
CA LYS A 56 -0.25 -17.44 0.80
C LYS A 56 -1.23 -16.87 -0.25
N GLN A 57 -1.49 -15.56 -0.21
CA GLN A 57 -2.44 -14.92 -1.13
C GLN A 57 -1.97 -14.94 -2.59
N THR A 58 -0.65 -14.88 -2.82
CA THR A 58 -0.04 -15.02 -4.14
C THR A 58 -0.33 -16.39 -4.73
N VAL A 59 -0.09 -17.45 -3.95
CA VAL A 59 -0.37 -18.84 -4.37
C VAL A 59 -1.87 -19.07 -4.55
N GLU A 60 -2.73 -18.51 -3.67
CA GLU A 60 -4.19 -18.58 -3.82
C GLU A 60 -4.69 -17.90 -5.11
N ALA A 61 -3.98 -16.88 -5.58
CA ALA A 61 -4.26 -16.21 -6.85
C ALA A 61 -3.67 -16.96 -8.07
N GLY A 62 -3.07 -18.14 -7.89
CA GLY A 62 -2.48 -18.95 -8.96
C GLY A 62 -1.11 -18.48 -9.44
N MET A 63 -0.47 -17.56 -8.72
CA MET A 63 0.85 -17.01 -9.06
C MET A 63 1.99 -17.82 -8.42
N GLN A 64 3.21 -17.64 -8.93
CA GLN A 64 4.43 -18.13 -8.28
C GLN A 64 4.84 -17.18 -7.15
N SER A 65 5.25 -17.74 -6.01
CA SER A 65 5.73 -16.99 -4.84
C SER A 65 7.15 -17.39 -4.51
N PHE A 66 8.07 -16.42 -4.47
CA PHE A 66 9.47 -16.62 -4.13
C PHE A 66 9.77 -15.88 -2.82
N GLU A 67 9.98 -16.62 -1.73
CA GLU A 67 10.31 -16.03 -0.43
C GLU A 67 11.82 -16.05 -0.19
N HIS A 68 12.40 -14.88 0.08
CA HIS A 68 13.81 -14.72 0.44
C HIS A 68 13.94 -14.15 1.84
N LYS A 69 14.31 -15.00 2.79
CA LYS A 69 14.57 -14.60 4.18
C LYS A 69 16.07 -14.40 4.39
N ARG A 70 16.42 -13.31 5.07
CA ARG A 70 17.78 -12.94 5.45
C ARG A 70 17.80 -12.55 6.91
N ASP A 71 18.88 -12.91 7.59
CA ASP A 71 19.11 -12.49 8.97
C ASP A 71 19.34 -10.99 9.08
N ASP A 72 19.15 -10.43 10.27
CA ASP A 72 19.44 -9.02 10.57
C ASP A 72 20.91 -8.64 10.32
N SER A 73 21.82 -9.60 10.23
CA SER A 73 23.23 -9.35 9.95
C SER A 73 23.56 -9.16 8.47
N VAL A 74 22.59 -9.34 7.56
CA VAL A 74 22.83 -9.17 6.11
C VAL A 74 23.36 -7.77 5.83
N THR A 75 24.38 -7.70 4.99
CA THR A 75 24.96 -6.42 4.58
C THR A 75 24.09 -5.76 3.52
N GLN A 76 24.25 -4.45 3.35
CA GLN A 76 23.57 -3.70 2.29
C GLN A 76 23.92 -4.25 0.91
N ASP A 77 25.20 -4.55 0.67
CA ASP A 77 25.67 -5.06 -0.62
C ASP A 77 25.08 -6.44 -0.94
N GLU A 78 25.02 -7.35 0.04
CA GLU A 78 24.37 -8.66 -0.13
C GLU A 78 22.87 -8.55 -0.45
N LEU A 79 22.19 -7.57 0.13
CA LEU A 79 20.78 -7.31 -0.14
C LEU A 79 20.59 -6.71 -1.54
N LEU A 80 21.42 -5.75 -1.95
CA LEU A 80 21.40 -5.18 -3.29
C LEU A 80 21.70 -6.23 -4.36
N ASP A 81 22.66 -7.13 -4.12
CA ASP A 81 22.97 -8.26 -5.00
C ASP A 81 21.78 -9.22 -5.13
N LEU A 82 21.04 -9.46 -4.04
CA LEU A 82 19.81 -10.24 -4.10
C LEU A 82 18.76 -9.55 -4.97
N VAL A 83 18.52 -8.26 -4.76
CA VAL A 83 17.56 -7.49 -5.55
C VAL A 83 17.96 -7.49 -7.03
N ALA A 84 19.24 -7.31 -7.35
CA ALA A 84 19.75 -7.38 -8.73
C ALA A 84 19.48 -8.74 -9.39
N ARG A 85 19.68 -9.85 -8.67
CA ARG A 85 19.34 -11.19 -9.18
C ARG A 85 17.84 -11.34 -9.44
N LEU A 86 16.99 -10.83 -8.56
CA LEU A 86 15.53 -10.86 -8.73
C LEU A 86 15.06 -10.01 -9.92
N ILE A 87 15.72 -8.88 -10.18
CA ILE A 87 15.44 -8.05 -11.35
C ILE A 87 15.77 -8.81 -12.64
N ALA A 88 16.89 -9.53 -12.67
CA ALA A 88 17.32 -10.29 -13.83
C ALA A 88 16.55 -11.60 -14.06
N ASP A 89 15.76 -12.06 -13.09
CA ASP A 89 14.99 -13.30 -13.20
C ASP A 89 13.67 -13.08 -13.96
N ASP A 90 13.52 -13.75 -15.09
CA ASP A 90 12.33 -13.69 -15.94
C ASP A 90 11.09 -14.34 -15.29
N ALA A 91 11.26 -15.21 -14.30
CA ALA A 91 10.14 -15.74 -13.52
C ALA A 91 9.59 -14.70 -12.53
N VAL A 92 10.37 -13.67 -12.18
CA VAL A 92 10.00 -12.66 -11.19
C VAL A 92 9.44 -11.42 -11.90
N HIS A 93 8.15 -11.18 -11.71
CA HIS A 93 7.42 -10.06 -12.34
C HIS A 93 7.17 -8.91 -11.35
N GLY A 94 7.22 -9.19 -10.06
CA GLY A 94 7.12 -8.21 -8.99
C GLY A 94 8.10 -8.51 -7.86
N ILE A 95 8.65 -7.46 -7.27
CA ILE A 95 9.58 -7.53 -6.14
C ILE A 95 9.00 -6.69 -5.00
N LEU A 96 8.99 -7.27 -3.81
CA LEU A 96 8.62 -6.58 -2.58
C LEU A 96 9.71 -6.79 -1.54
N VAL A 97 10.28 -5.69 -1.05
CA VAL A 97 11.19 -5.72 0.10
C VAL A 97 10.42 -5.25 1.33
N GLN A 98 10.24 -6.13 2.31
CA GLN A 98 9.44 -5.85 3.49
C GLN A 98 10.16 -4.86 4.41
N LEU A 99 9.49 -3.76 4.74
CA LEU A 99 9.96 -2.76 5.71
C LEU A 99 9.41 -3.04 7.13
N PRO A 100 10.07 -2.55 8.20
CA PRO A 100 11.35 -1.82 8.18
C PRO A 100 12.54 -2.74 7.93
N LEU A 101 13.60 -2.18 7.33
CA LEU A 101 14.91 -2.84 7.25
C LEU A 101 15.76 -2.51 8.50
N PRO A 102 16.77 -3.34 8.84
CA PRO A 102 17.73 -3.02 9.88
C PRO A 102 18.39 -1.65 9.69
N GLY A 103 18.71 -0.98 10.80
CA GLY A 103 19.16 0.42 10.78
C GLY A 103 20.52 0.67 10.09
N HIS A 104 21.31 -0.36 9.81
CA HIS A 104 22.55 -0.26 9.03
C HIS A 104 22.33 -0.35 7.51
N ILE A 105 21.10 -0.57 7.05
CA ILE A 105 20.74 -0.64 5.64
C ILE A 105 19.97 0.61 5.23
N ASP A 106 20.40 1.26 4.16
CA ASP A 106 19.66 2.36 3.56
C ASP A 106 18.46 1.82 2.76
N ALA A 107 17.27 1.93 3.35
CA ALA A 107 16.03 1.49 2.72
C ALA A 107 15.71 2.26 1.44
N ASP A 108 16.02 3.56 1.37
CA ASP A 108 15.75 4.37 0.18
C ASP A 108 16.63 3.92 -0.99
N LEU A 109 17.89 3.57 -0.72
CA LEU A 109 18.79 2.99 -1.72
C LEU A 109 18.28 1.63 -2.22
N VAL A 110 17.84 0.75 -1.31
CA VAL A 110 17.28 -0.56 -1.69
C VAL A 110 16.02 -0.38 -2.54
N MET A 111 15.09 0.51 -2.15
CA MET A 111 13.88 0.77 -2.94
C MET A 111 14.22 1.34 -4.32
N ALA A 112 15.18 2.25 -4.41
CA ALA A 112 15.63 2.85 -5.67
C ALA A 112 16.38 1.86 -6.59
N SER A 113 16.84 0.73 -6.06
CA SER A 113 17.49 -0.32 -6.85
C SER A 113 16.50 -1.23 -7.59
N ILE A 114 15.24 -1.28 -7.16
CA ILE A 114 14.19 -2.10 -7.76
C ILE A 114 13.78 -1.49 -9.10
N ASP A 115 13.73 -2.28 -10.17
CA ASP A 115 13.19 -1.82 -11.46
C ASP A 115 11.77 -1.27 -11.26
N PRO A 116 11.47 -0.01 -11.66
CA PRO A 116 10.13 0.57 -11.53
C PRO A 116 9.00 -0.30 -12.10
N ALA A 117 9.27 -1.10 -13.12
CA ALA A 117 8.30 -2.02 -13.72
C ALA A 117 8.02 -3.25 -12.84
N LYS A 118 8.97 -3.65 -11.98
CA LYS A 118 8.83 -4.75 -11.00
C LYS A 118 8.53 -4.25 -9.58
N ASP A 119 8.53 -2.95 -9.34
CA ASP A 119 8.15 -2.31 -8.06
C ASP A 119 6.63 -2.36 -7.84
N VAL A 120 6.13 -3.53 -7.47
CA VAL A 120 4.70 -3.76 -7.22
C VAL A 120 4.21 -3.14 -5.91
N ASP A 121 5.11 -2.69 -5.03
CA ASP A 121 4.75 -1.94 -3.83
C ASP A 121 4.71 -0.41 -4.08
N GLY A 122 5.17 0.05 -5.25
CA GLY A 122 5.00 1.42 -5.74
C GLY A 122 5.87 2.47 -5.01
N PHE A 123 6.97 2.07 -4.38
CA PHE A 123 7.83 2.96 -3.60
C PHE A 123 9.01 3.54 -4.38
N HIS A 124 9.30 3.01 -5.57
CA HIS A 124 10.34 3.55 -6.42
C HIS A 124 10.04 5.01 -6.79
N ILE A 125 11.05 5.88 -6.73
CA ILE A 125 10.88 7.33 -6.92
C ILE A 125 10.24 7.69 -8.28
N SER A 126 10.58 6.94 -9.33
CA SER A 126 9.94 7.07 -10.65
C SER A 126 8.43 6.82 -10.60
N ASN A 127 7.98 5.76 -9.91
CA ASN A 127 6.55 5.47 -9.75
C ASN A 127 5.85 6.56 -8.93
N VAL A 128 6.50 7.04 -7.87
CA VAL A 128 5.99 8.18 -7.07
C VAL A 128 5.87 9.45 -7.93
N GLY A 129 6.86 9.76 -8.76
CA GLY A 129 6.84 10.92 -9.66
C GLY A 129 5.78 10.79 -10.76
N LEU A 130 5.61 9.60 -11.34
CA LEU A 130 4.56 9.31 -12.30
C LEU A 130 3.17 9.47 -11.66
N LEU A 131 2.97 8.95 -10.44
CA LEU A 131 1.72 9.13 -9.70
C LEU A 131 1.42 10.61 -9.43
N ALA A 132 2.43 11.37 -8.95
CA ALA A 132 2.28 12.79 -8.63
C ALA A 132 1.96 13.66 -9.87
N THR A 133 2.32 13.19 -11.06
CA THR A 133 2.02 13.86 -12.34
C THR A 133 0.77 13.30 -13.02
N GLY A 134 0.02 12.41 -12.35
CA GLY A 134 -1.21 11.83 -12.87
C GLY A 134 -1.01 10.76 -13.95
N GLN A 135 0.22 10.28 -14.14
CA GLN A 135 0.56 9.28 -15.15
C GLN A 135 0.30 7.85 -14.65
N LYS A 136 0.34 6.90 -15.59
CA LYS A 136 0.26 5.47 -15.26
C LYS A 136 1.55 5.06 -14.53
N ALA A 137 1.39 4.46 -13.35
CA ALA A 137 2.48 4.02 -12.48
C ALA A 137 2.05 2.79 -11.69
N MET A 138 3.01 2.06 -11.13
CA MET A 138 2.72 1.26 -9.93
C MET A 138 2.43 2.23 -8.78
N VAL A 139 1.47 1.89 -7.94
CA VAL A 139 0.97 2.78 -6.88
C VAL A 139 1.10 2.07 -5.55
N PRO A 140 1.50 2.77 -4.46
CA PRO A 140 1.49 2.22 -3.12
C PRO A 140 0.22 1.45 -2.77
N CYS A 141 0.40 0.19 -2.36
CA CYS A 141 -0.69 -0.78 -2.20
C CYS A 141 -1.76 -0.31 -1.20
N THR A 142 -1.35 0.22 -0.04
CA THR A 142 -2.28 0.63 1.01
C THR A 142 -3.17 1.81 0.57
N PRO A 143 -2.63 2.92 0.05
CA PRO A 143 -3.44 3.98 -0.56
C PRO A 143 -4.36 3.50 -1.68
N LEU A 144 -3.87 2.62 -2.57
CA LEU A 144 -4.70 2.10 -3.65
C LEU A 144 -5.87 1.27 -3.11
N GLY A 145 -5.63 0.40 -2.13
CA GLY A 145 -6.68 -0.36 -1.46
C GLY A 145 -7.73 0.54 -0.81
N CYS A 146 -7.29 1.61 -0.11
CA CYS A 146 -8.20 2.61 0.46
C CYS A 146 -9.05 3.29 -0.63
N LEU A 147 -8.43 3.72 -1.73
CA LEU A 147 -9.14 4.34 -2.85
C LEU A 147 -10.16 3.39 -3.47
N MET A 148 -9.81 2.11 -3.64
CA MET A 148 -10.72 1.11 -4.20
C MET A 148 -11.96 0.92 -3.32
N LEU A 149 -11.80 0.89 -1.99
CA LEU A 149 -12.92 0.82 -1.04
C LEU A 149 -13.79 2.08 -1.09
N LEU A 150 -13.18 3.26 -1.21
CA LEU A 150 -13.91 4.52 -1.34
C LEU A 150 -14.73 4.57 -2.63
N ARG A 151 -14.14 4.13 -3.76
CA ARG A 151 -14.85 4.03 -5.05
C ARG A 151 -15.99 3.02 -5.00
N ASP A 152 -15.82 1.88 -4.33
CA ASP A 152 -16.89 0.89 -4.15
C ASP A 152 -18.07 1.47 -3.34
N LEU A 153 -17.76 2.28 -2.33
CA LEU A 153 -18.79 2.88 -1.47
C LEU A 153 -19.52 4.06 -2.12
N HIS A 154 -18.79 4.97 -2.76
CA HIS A 154 -19.32 6.26 -3.24
C HIS A 154 -19.54 6.32 -4.76
N GLY A 155 -18.89 5.45 -5.53
CA GLY A 155 -18.82 5.58 -6.98
C GLY A 155 -17.92 6.73 -7.40
N ASP A 156 -18.51 7.91 -7.57
CA ASP A 156 -17.80 9.15 -7.93
C ASP A 156 -17.34 9.90 -6.66
N LEU A 157 -16.06 10.27 -6.62
CA LEU A 157 -15.45 11.00 -5.51
C LEU A 157 -15.29 12.51 -5.80
N SER A 158 -15.72 12.95 -6.99
CA SER A 158 -15.56 14.32 -7.47
C SER A 158 -16.21 15.33 -6.51
N GLY A 159 -15.44 16.34 -6.13
CA GLY A 159 -15.92 17.43 -5.27
C GLY A 159 -16.01 17.11 -3.78
N LEU A 160 -15.89 15.84 -3.38
CA LEU A 160 -15.84 15.47 -1.95
C LEU A 160 -14.61 16.07 -1.28
N GLU A 161 -14.78 16.50 -0.04
CA GLU A 161 -13.68 17.00 0.77
C GLU A 161 -13.00 15.85 1.52
N ALA A 162 -11.75 15.55 1.16
CA ALA A 162 -10.98 14.48 1.77
C ALA A 162 -9.83 15.02 2.63
N VAL A 163 -9.76 14.57 3.88
CA VAL A 163 -8.65 14.85 4.79
C VAL A 163 -7.81 13.58 4.96
N VAL A 164 -6.55 13.66 4.54
CA VAL A 164 -5.56 12.63 4.82
C VAL A 164 -4.76 13.06 6.04
N LEU A 165 -4.95 12.38 7.17
CA LEU A 165 -4.22 12.63 8.40
C LEU A 165 -2.97 11.73 8.44
N GLY A 166 -1.83 12.31 8.11
CA GLY A 166 -0.56 11.61 7.94
C GLY A 166 0.09 11.98 6.61
N ARG A 167 1.43 12.10 6.60
CA ARG A 167 2.21 12.52 5.41
C ARG A 167 3.41 11.62 5.14
N SER A 168 3.33 10.35 5.53
CA SER A 168 4.36 9.36 5.22
C SER A 168 4.51 9.18 3.71
N ASN A 169 5.70 8.77 3.28
CA ASN A 169 5.97 8.49 1.86
C ASN A 169 5.18 7.27 1.36
N ILE A 170 4.89 6.31 2.24
CA ILE A 170 4.25 5.04 1.88
C ILE A 170 2.72 5.06 1.93
N VAL A 171 2.11 6.00 2.66
CA VAL A 171 0.63 6.10 2.77
C VAL A 171 0.12 7.51 2.53
N GLY A 172 0.51 8.47 3.37
CA GLY A 172 -0.16 9.78 3.40
C GLY A 172 -0.05 10.57 2.10
N LYS A 173 1.18 10.75 1.61
CA LYS A 173 1.44 11.48 0.36
C LYS A 173 0.78 10.81 -0.86
N PRO A 174 0.99 9.50 -1.12
CA PRO A 174 0.34 8.83 -2.25
C PRO A 174 -1.18 8.81 -2.15
N MET A 175 -1.76 8.63 -0.95
CA MET A 175 -3.22 8.71 -0.76
C MET A 175 -3.77 10.07 -1.19
N ALA A 176 -3.09 11.16 -0.82
CA ALA A 176 -3.49 12.51 -1.23
C ALA A 176 -3.48 12.68 -2.75
N GLN A 177 -2.44 12.18 -3.43
CA GLN A 177 -2.34 12.24 -4.89
C GLN A 177 -3.44 11.42 -5.58
N LEU A 178 -3.77 10.24 -5.03
CA LEU A 178 -4.83 9.39 -5.56
C LEU A 178 -6.22 10.02 -5.44
N LEU A 179 -6.53 10.61 -4.27
CA LEU A 179 -7.79 11.32 -4.06
C LEU A 179 -7.89 12.56 -4.95
N LEU A 180 -6.78 13.29 -5.10
CA LEU A 180 -6.72 14.45 -6.00
C LEU A 180 -6.96 14.04 -7.45
N ARG A 181 -6.37 12.92 -7.90
CA ARG A 181 -6.61 12.35 -9.23
C ARG A 181 -8.07 11.97 -9.46
N ASP A 182 -8.79 11.61 -8.39
CA ASP A 182 -10.23 11.33 -8.41
C ASP A 182 -11.09 12.58 -8.13
N SER A 183 -10.52 13.77 -8.32
CA SER A 183 -11.19 15.07 -8.24
C SER A 183 -11.76 15.42 -6.85
N CYS A 184 -11.24 14.83 -5.77
CA CYS A 184 -11.51 15.31 -4.42
C CYS A 184 -10.81 16.66 -4.15
N THR A 185 -11.40 17.48 -3.28
CA THR A 185 -10.66 18.56 -2.61
C THR A 185 -9.87 17.95 -1.46
N VAL A 186 -8.53 17.96 -1.54
CA VAL A 186 -7.68 17.22 -0.59
C VAL A 186 -6.96 18.16 0.38
N THR A 187 -7.08 17.89 1.67
CA THR A 187 -6.25 18.50 2.72
C THR A 187 -5.35 17.45 3.36
N VAL A 188 -4.04 17.69 3.40
CA VAL A 188 -3.09 16.84 4.12
C VAL A 188 -2.81 17.42 5.50
N ALA A 189 -3.26 16.72 6.54
CA ALA A 189 -3.01 17.08 7.94
C ALA A 189 -1.86 16.25 8.54
N HIS A 190 -1.17 16.79 9.53
CA HIS A 190 -0.03 16.15 10.19
C HIS A 190 0.20 16.71 11.60
N SER A 191 1.25 16.25 12.29
CA SER A 191 1.60 16.63 13.67
C SER A 191 1.87 18.12 13.92
N ARG A 192 1.85 18.96 12.88
CA ARG A 192 2.03 20.43 12.98
C ARG A 192 0.81 21.20 12.47
N THR A 193 -0.26 20.50 12.09
CA THR A 193 -1.53 21.11 11.71
C THR A 193 -2.13 21.78 12.95
N ARG A 194 -2.46 23.06 12.83
CA ARG A 194 -3.19 23.80 13.86
C ARG A 194 -4.66 23.41 13.78
N ASP A 195 -5.29 23.30 14.94
CA ASP A 195 -6.69 22.94 15.09
C ASP A 195 -7.09 21.69 14.28
N LEU A 196 -6.38 20.60 14.56
CA LEU A 196 -6.63 19.33 13.90
C LEU A 196 -8.11 18.88 13.98
N PRO A 197 -8.82 19.02 15.13
CA PRO A 197 -10.23 18.69 15.22
C PRO A 197 -11.08 19.41 14.18
N ASP A 198 -10.94 20.73 14.03
CA ASP A 198 -11.72 21.51 13.05
C ASP A 198 -11.38 21.15 11.61
N VAL A 199 -10.12 20.82 11.32
CA VAL A 199 -9.74 20.30 10.00
C VAL A 199 -10.44 18.97 9.68
N LEU A 200 -10.61 18.06 10.64
CA LEU A 200 -11.32 16.80 10.39
C LEU A 200 -12.84 16.99 10.30
N ARG A 201 -13.43 17.95 11.03
CA ARG A 201 -14.89 18.18 11.08
C ARG A 201 -15.49 18.65 9.75
N ARG A 202 -14.69 19.16 8.81
CA ARG A 202 -15.12 19.55 7.46
C ARG A 202 -15.13 18.40 6.45
N ALA A 203 -14.39 17.32 6.74
CA ALA A 203 -14.13 16.25 5.79
C ALA A 203 -15.37 15.36 5.53
N ASP A 204 -15.66 15.08 4.26
CA ASP A 204 -16.55 13.99 3.85
C ASP A 204 -15.85 12.63 3.94
N ILE A 205 -14.53 12.61 3.70
CA ILE A 205 -13.66 11.43 3.79
C ILE A 205 -12.50 11.74 4.73
N VAL A 206 -12.30 10.92 5.76
CA VAL A 206 -11.10 10.95 6.61
C VAL A 206 -10.30 9.69 6.37
N VAL A 207 -9.04 9.84 5.95
CA VAL A 207 -8.06 8.73 5.91
C VAL A 207 -7.03 8.95 7.02
N ALA A 208 -7.10 8.16 8.09
CA ALA A 208 -6.21 8.26 9.23
C ALA A 208 -5.01 7.30 9.07
N ALA A 209 -3.81 7.86 8.91
CA ALA A 209 -2.56 7.14 8.67
C ALA A 209 -1.43 7.63 9.59
N VAL A 210 -1.70 7.65 10.90
CA VAL A 210 -0.80 8.24 11.92
C VAL A 210 -0.01 7.23 12.75
N GLY A 211 -0.39 5.95 12.73
CA GLY A 211 0.29 4.91 13.54
C GLY A 211 0.25 5.21 15.04
N ARG A 212 -0.82 5.87 15.52
CA ARG A 212 -1.05 6.17 16.93
C ARG A 212 -2.45 5.69 17.32
N PRO A 213 -2.57 4.78 18.30
CA PRO A 213 -3.86 4.25 18.72
C PRO A 213 -4.75 5.39 19.22
N GLU A 214 -6.03 5.33 18.86
CA GLU A 214 -7.09 6.20 19.38
C GLU A 214 -6.81 7.72 19.26
N MET A 215 -5.95 8.12 18.32
CA MET A 215 -5.61 9.55 18.15
C MET A 215 -6.79 10.38 17.64
N VAL A 216 -7.59 9.82 16.72
CA VAL A 216 -8.75 10.50 16.14
C VAL A 216 -9.97 10.21 17.00
N GLN A 217 -10.56 11.26 17.56
CA GLN A 217 -11.74 11.16 18.41
C GLN A 217 -13.03 11.24 17.61
N GLY A 218 -14.09 10.57 18.09
CA GLY A 218 -15.36 10.50 17.37
C GLY A 218 -16.05 11.85 17.15
N ASP A 219 -15.87 12.81 18.07
CA ASP A 219 -16.42 14.16 18.00
C ASP A 219 -15.68 15.08 17.01
N TRP A 220 -14.57 14.61 16.44
CA TRP A 220 -13.86 15.29 15.36
C TRP A 220 -14.41 14.92 13.98
N ILE A 221 -15.24 13.87 13.90
CA ILE A 221 -15.75 13.34 12.64
C ILE A 221 -17.08 14.01 12.29
N LYS A 222 -17.16 14.56 11.07
CA LYS A 222 -18.40 15.09 10.50
C LYS A 222 -19.49 14.02 10.49
N PRO A 223 -20.72 14.31 10.94
CA PRO A 223 -21.84 13.39 10.79
C PRO A 223 -22.03 12.97 9.32
N GLY A 224 -22.03 11.66 9.06
CA GLY A 224 -22.15 11.10 7.71
C GLY A 224 -20.82 10.94 6.95
N ALA A 225 -19.68 11.34 7.53
CA ALA A 225 -18.37 11.12 6.90
C ALA A 225 -18.01 9.64 6.78
N THR A 226 -17.21 9.35 5.77
CA THR A 226 -16.54 8.06 5.60
C THR A 226 -15.18 8.09 6.26
N VAL A 227 -14.88 7.11 7.11
CA VAL A 227 -13.61 7.01 7.82
C VAL A 227 -12.88 5.74 7.37
N ILE A 228 -11.66 5.90 6.86
CA ILE A 228 -10.71 4.83 6.61
C ILE A 228 -9.58 4.96 7.64
N ASP A 229 -9.56 4.05 8.62
CA ASP A 229 -8.46 3.94 9.56
C ASP A 229 -7.42 2.95 9.03
N VAL A 230 -6.23 3.46 8.72
CA VAL A 230 -5.11 2.66 8.19
C VAL A 230 -4.26 2.08 9.33
N GLY A 231 -4.42 2.59 10.56
CA GLY A 231 -3.64 2.16 11.71
C GLY A 231 -3.97 0.72 12.14
N ILE A 232 -2.95 -0.11 12.26
CA ILE A 232 -3.05 -1.43 12.89
C ILE A 232 -2.11 -1.42 14.09
N ASN A 233 -2.68 -1.24 15.29
CA ASN A 233 -1.95 -1.20 16.55
C ASN A 233 -2.34 -2.41 17.40
N ARG A 234 -1.36 -3.06 18.05
CA ARG A 234 -1.67 -3.96 19.17
C ARG A 234 -1.93 -3.08 20.40
N ILE A 235 -3.15 -3.13 20.93
CA ILE A 235 -3.56 -2.48 22.18
C ILE A 235 -3.64 -3.55 23.26
#